data_AF-A0A060USY1-F1
#
_entry.id   AF-A0A060USY1-F1
#
_cell.length_a   1.000
_cell.length_b   1.000
_cell.length_c   1.000
_cell.angle_alpha   90.00
_cell.angle_beta   90.00
_cell.angle_gamma   90.00
#
_symmetry.space_group_name_H-M   'P 1'
#
loop_
_entity.id
_entity.type
_entity.pdbx_description
1 polymer ?
#
loop_
_entity_poly.entity_id
_entity_poly.type
_entity_poly.pdbx_seq_one_letter_code
_entity_poly.pdbx_strand_id
1 'polypeptide(L)'
;MNVHHIEDSGENVPENLVTMCVACHAVLHIGRNLDLKVIEIWKSPISQIEIVQKTRAAVQQGLSLADINKQFKLKKGPHSPDSLLYANELVHEMGQEPRAYLAEPLCAVFVNLNRWQIE
;
A
#
# COMPACT_ATOMS: atom_id res chain seq x y z
N MET A 1 13.32 -7.42 4.87
CA MET A 1 13.58 -7.95 3.52
C MET A 1 13.41 -6.81 2.52
N ASN A 2 14.28 -6.77 1.51
CA ASN A 2 14.23 -5.78 0.43
C ASN A 2 13.85 -6.51 -0.86
N VAL A 3 13.23 -5.78 -1.78
CA VAL A 3 12.85 -6.27 -3.11
C VAL A 3 13.33 -5.31 -4.16
N HIS A 4 13.60 -5.85 -5.34
CA HIS A 4 13.83 -5.06 -6.54
C HIS A 4 12.51 -4.93 -7.29
N HIS A 5 12.15 -3.70 -7.65
CA HIS A 5 10.98 -3.37 -8.45
C HIS A 5 11.44 -2.62 -9.70
N ILE A 6 10.79 -2.89 -10.83
CA ILE A 6 11.01 -2.14 -12.07
C ILE A 6 10.13 -0.89 -11.97
N GLU A 7 10.73 0.29 -11.87
CA GLU A 7 10.00 1.53 -11.61
C GLU A 7 9.04 1.89 -12.76
N ASP A 8 9.49 1.83 -14.01
CA ASP A 8 8.65 1.91 -15.21
C ASP A 8 8.55 0.55 -15.91
N SER A 9 7.38 -0.08 -15.89
CA SER A 9 7.16 -1.37 -16.56
C SER A 9 7.40 -1.36 -18.08
N GLY A 10 7.49 -0.19 -18.73
CA GLY A 10 7.81 -0.03 -20.14
C GLY A 10 9.31 -0.08 -20.47
N GLU A 11 10.19 0.07 -19.49
CA GLU A 11 11.65 0.17 -19.71
C GLU A 11 12.43 -0.93 -18.98
N ASN A 12 13.09 -1.82 -19.73
CA ASN A 12 13.84 -2.94 -19.15
C ASN A 12 15.35 -2.64 -19.09
N VAL A 13 15.73 -1.56 -18.38
CA VAL A 13 17.13 -1.16 -18.18
C VAL A 13 17.54 -1.28 -16.69
N PRO A 14 18.81 -1.60 -16.37
CA PRO A 14 19.24 -1.76 -14.97
C PRO A 14 19.01 -0.53 -14.09
N GLU A 15 19.09 0.67 -14.67
CA GLU A 15 18.86 1.94 -13.97
C GLU A 15 17.41 2.10 -13.49
N ASN A 16 16.49 1.34 -14.08
CA ASN A 16 15.08 1.32 -13.72
C ASN A 16 14.76 0.34 -12.56
N LEU A 17 15.77 -0.39 -12.06
CA LEU A 17 15.63 -1.26 -10.90
C LEU A 17 15.81 -0.47 -9.60
N VAL A 18 14.72 -0.31 -8.86
CA VAL A 18 14.72 0.32 -7.55
C VAL A 18 14.65 -0.72 -6.44
N THR A 19 15.45 -0.50 -5.39
CA THR A 19 15.38 -1.32 -4.18
C THR A 19 14.41 -0.70 -3.19
N MET A 20 13.44 -1.48 -2.73
CA MET A 20 12.43 -1.01 -1.78
C MET A 20 12.08 -2.06 -0.73
N CYS A 21 11.38 -1.64 0.32
CA CYS A 21 10.92 -2.55 1.35
C CYS A 21 9.71 -3.36 0.87
N VAL A 22 9.54 -4.61 1.33
CA VAL A 22 8.39 -5.44 0.90
C VAL A 22 7.04 -4.77 1.23
N ALA A 23 6.93 -4.08 2.36
CA ALA A 23 5.73 -3.33 2.72
C ALA A 23 5.45 -2.18 1.73
N CYS A 24 6.50 -1.51 1.27
CA CYS A 24 6.44 -0.43 0.28
C CYS A 24 5.98 -0.98 -1.07
N HIS A 25 6.53 -2.14 -1.46
CA HIS A 25 6.15 -2.87 -2.67
C HIS A 25 4.70 -3.38 -2.63
N ALA A 26 4.23 -3.85 -1.47
CA ALA A 26 2.84 -4.25 -1.31
C ALA A 26 1.89 -3.06 -1.51
N VAL A 27 2.28 -1.87 -1.04
CA VAL A 27 1.54 -0.63 -1.29
C VAL A 27 1.61 -0.18 -2.74
N LEU A 28 2.65 -0.50 -3.52
CA LEU A 28 2.65 -0.19 -4.95
C LEU A 28 1.68 -1.06 -5.73
N HIS A 29 1.57 -2.34 -5.38
CA HIS A 29 0.60 -3.26 -6.00
C HIS A 29 -0.78 -3.20 -5.34
N ILE A 30 -1.36 -1.99 -5.26
CA ILE A 30 -2.62 -1.71 -4.57
C ILE A 30 -3.74 -2.63 -5.04
N GLY A 31 -4.02 -2.67 -6.34
CA GLY A 31 -5.14 -3.45 -6.89
C GLY A 31 -5.06 -4.93 -6.50
N ARG A 32 -3.89 -5.54 -6.66
CA ARG A 32 -3.67 -6.95 -6.30
C ARG A 32 -3.81 -7.19 -4.79
N ASN A 33 -3.28 -6.29 -3.96
CA ASN A 33 -3.30 -6.47 -2.51
C ASN A 33 -4.65 -6.09 -1.88
N LEU A 34 -5.47 -5.27 -2.54
CA LEU A 34 -6.87 -5.08 -2.19
C LEU A 34 -7.67 -6.35 -2.44
N ASP A 35 -7.57 -6.94 -3.63
CA ASP A 35 -8.26 -8.19 -4.00
C ASP A 35 -7.92 -9.34 -3.04
N LEU A 36 -6.64 -9.44 -2.66
CA LEU A 36 -6.15 -10.44 -1.70
C LEU A 36 -6.45 -10.11 -0.22
N LYS A 37 -7.12 -8.99 0.07
CA LYS A 37 -7.41 -8.51 1.44
C LYS A 37 -6.16 -8.38 2.30
N VAL A 38 -5.07 -7.97 1.68
CA VAL A 38 -3.78 -7.66 2.35
C VAL A 38 -3.82 -6.24 2.89
N ILE A 39 -4.41 -5.33 2.12
CA ILE A 39 -4.59 -3.92 2.48
C ILE A 39 -6.07 -3.54 2.42
N GLU A 40 -6.41 -2.45 3.11
CA GLU A 40 -7.65 -1.70 2.96
C GLU A 40 -7.31 -0.23 2.65
N ILE A 41 -8.20 0.49 1.96
CA ILE A 41 -8.02 1.93 1.73
C ILE A 41 -8.81 2.76 2.74
N TRP A 42 -8.10 3.71 3.35
CA TRP A 42 -8.58 4.54 4.45
C TRP A 42 -8.27 6.01 4.13
N LYS A 43 -8.99 6.93 4.78
CA LYS A 43 -8.68 8.36 4.77
C LYS A 43 -7.74 8.66 5.92
N SER A 44 -6.66 9.38 5.61
CA SER A 44 -5.58 9.64 6.54
C SER A 44 -4.96 11.02 6.36
N PRO A 45 -4.71 11.75 7.46
CA PRO A 45 -3.87 12.95 7.44
C PRO A 45 -2.37 12.62 7.49
N ILE A 46 -1.99 11.37 7.78
CA ILE A 46 -0.60 10.91 7.77
C ILE A 46 -0.25 10.30 6.42
N SER A 47 1.01 10.49 6.00
CA SER A 47 1.49 10.01 4.70
C SER A 47 1.55 8.49 4.64
N GLN A 48 1.47 7.95 3.41
CA GLN A 48 1.62 6.52 3.17
C GLN A 48 2.95 5.95 3.69
N ILE A 49 4.04 6.71 3.53
CA ILE A 49 5.38 6.31 4.00
C ILE A 49 5.38 6.18 5.53
N GLU A 50 4.76 7.14 6.23
CA GLU A 50 4.68 7.13 7.69
C GLU A 50 3.88 5.92 8.19
N ILE A 51 2.77 5.57 7.53
CA ILE A 51 1.99 4.36 7.85
C ILE A 51 2.88 3.13 7.74
N VAL A 52 3.59 2.97 6.62
CA VAL A 52 4.50 1.84 6.40
C VAL A 52 5.58 1.75 7.48
N GLN A 53 6.22 2.87 7.82
CA GLN A 53 7.26 2.92 8.84
C GLN A 53 6.72 2.53 10.22
N LYS A 54 5.61 3.13 10.65
CA LYS A 54 4.97 2.85 11.94
C LYS A 54 4.51 1.40 12.04
N THR A 55 3.87 0.88 10.99
CA THR A 55 3.43 -0.52 10.97
C THR A 55 4.61 -1.47 11.08
N ARG A 56 5.70 -1.24 10.34
CA ARG A 56 6.90 -2.09 10.42
C ARG A 56 7.54 -2.07 11.80
N ALA A 57 7.71 -0.89 12.40
CA ALA A 57 8.29 -0.77 13.73
C ALA A 57 7.43 -1.49 14.79
N ALA A 58 6.11 -1.35 14.73
CA ALA A 58 5.22 -1.98 15.68
C ALA A 58 5.14 -3.51 15.50
N VAL A 59 5.16 -4.01 14.26
CA VAL A 59 5.26 -5.47 14.00
C VAL A 59 6.55 -6.05 14.56
N GLN A 60 7.69 -5.34 14.44
CA GLN A 60 8.96 -5.76 15.05
C GLN A 60 8.89 -5.81 16.59
N GLN A 61 8.01 -5.03 17.20
CA GLN A 61 7.73 -5.05 18.64
C GLN A 61 6.68 -6.10 19.03
N GLY A 62 6.19 -6.91 18.08
CA GLY A 62 5.23 -7.98 18.32
C GLY A 62 3.78 -7.52 18.38
N LEU A 63 3.46 -6.30 17.96
CA LEU A 63 2.07 -5.83 17.91
C LEU A 63 1.31 -6.45 16.74
N SER A 64 0.02 -6.71 16.96
CA SER A 64 -0.89 -7.16 15.92
C SER A 64 -1.26 -6.01 14.97
N LEU A 65 -1.56 -6.31 13.70
CA LEU A 65 -2.05 -5.31 12.75
C LEU A 65 -3.32 -4.61 13.23
N ALA A 66 -4.21 -5.35 13.91
CA ALA A 66 -5.43 -4.78 14.47
C ALA A 66 -5.13 -3.70 15.51
N ASP A 67 -4.13 -3.91 16.38
CA ASP A 67 -3.77 -2.93 17.40
C ASP A 67 -2.99 -1.75 16.83
N ILE A 68 -2.15 -1.99 15.83
CA ILE A 68 -1.48 -0.93 15.06
C ILE A 68 -2.52 -0.02 14.39
N ASN A 69 -3.50 -0.61 13.70
CA ASN A 69 -4.52 0.16 12.97
C ASN A 69 -5.41 0.99 13.91
N LYS A 70 -5.67 0.52 15.14
CA LYS A 70 -6.36 1.32 16.18
C LYS A 70 -5.56 2.57 16.58
N GLN A 71 -4.22 2.53 16.53
CA GLN A 71 -3.39 3.69 16.88
C GLN A 71 -3.46 4.81 15.85
N PHE A 72 -3.66 4.47 14.57
CA PHE A 72 -3.73 5.49 13.52
C PHE A 72 -5.01 6.34 13.58
N LYS A 73 -6.07 5.85 14.25
CA LYS A 73 -7.38 6.56 14.38
C LYS A 73 -7.94 7.05 13.03
N LEU A 74 -7.74 6.24 11.99
CA LEU A 74 -8.14 6.55 10.62
C LEU A 74 -9.62 6.22 10.38
N LYS A 75 -10.16 6.69 9.26
CA LYS A 75 -11.52 6.35 8.81
C LYS A 75 -11.44 5.51 7.56
N LYS A 76 -12.34 4.54 7.39
CA LYS A 76 -12.43 3.77 6.14
C LYS A 76 -12.68 4.70 4.95
N GLY A 77 -12.17 4.28 3.79
CA GLY A 77 -12.43 4.95 2.52
C GLY A 77 -13.93 4.98 2.17
N PRO A 78 -14.31 5.75 1.14
CA PRO A 78 -15.71 5.96 0.77
C PRO A 78 -16.41 4.69 0.25
N HIS A 79 -15.65 3.70 -0.22
CA HIS A 79 -16.18 2.52 -0.88
C HIS A 79 -15.61 1.21 -0.30
N SER A 80 -16.35 0.12 -0.53
CA SER A 80 -15.88 -1.24 -0.25
C SER A 80 -14.66 -1.59 -1.11
N PRO A 81 -13.69 -2.41 -0.62
CA PRO A 81 -12.58 -2.91 -1.44
C PRO A 81 -13.04 -3.60 -2.74
N ASP A 82 -14.19 -4.29 -2.71
CA ASP A 82 -14.73 -5.04 -3.86
C ASP A 82 -15.55 -4.16 -4.83
N SER A 83 -15.55 -2.82 -4.63
CA SER A 83 -16.34 -1.89 -5.44
C SER A 83 -15.68 -1.63 -6.79
N LEU A 84 -16.35 -2.03 -7.88
CA LEU A 84 -15.92 -1.70 -9.25
C LEU A 84 -15.88 -0.19 -9.50
N LEU A 85 -16.81 0.57 -8.92
CA LEU A 85 -16.80 2.03 -8.99
C LEU A 85 -15.51 2.57 -8.39
N TYR A 86 -15.11 2.03 -7.24
CA TYR A 86 -13.91 2.49 -6.56
C TYR A 86 -12.64 2.13 -7.30
N ALA A 87 -12.57 0.93 -7.87
CA ALA A 87 -11.46 0.54 -8.73
C ALA A 87 -11.31 1.50 -9.92
N ASN A 88 -12.42 1.89 -10.55
CA ASN A 88 -12.41 2.85 -11.66
C ASN A 88 -11.97 4.26 -11.22
N GLU A 89 -12.46 4.74 -10.06
CA GLU A 89 -12.05 6.02 -9.49
C GLU A 89 -10.55 6.04 -9.16
N LEU A 90 -10.03 4.99 -8.50
CA LEU A 90 -8.61 4.86 -8.20
C LEU A 90 -7.75 4.89 -9.47
N VAL A 91 -8.13 4.12 -10.49
CA VAL A 91 -7.42 4.10 -11.79
C VAL A 91 -7.45 5.48 -12.46
N HIS A 92 -8.60 6.17 -12.40
CA HIS A 92 -8.74 7.50 -12.98
C HIS A 92 -7.88 8.54 -12.25
N GLU A 93 -7.89 8.53 -10.91
CA GLU A 93 -7.15 9.45 -10.06
C GLU A 93 -5.63 9.24 -10.13
N MET A 94 -5.18 7.98 -10.29
CA MET A 94 -3.76 7.65 -10.47
C MET A 94 -3.15 8.23 -11.75
N GLY A 95 -3.97 8.52 -12.77
CA GLY A 95 -3.53 9.16 -14.01
C GLY A 95 -2.59 8.30 -14.86
N GLN A 96 -1.52 8.89 -15.39
CA GLN A 96 -0.52 8.25 -16.25
C GLN A 96 0.84 8.12 -15.57
N GLU A 97 0.92 8.35 -14.26
CA GLU A 97 2.18 8.32 -13.52
C GLU A 97 2.70 6.88 -13.38
N PRO A 98 3.99 6.62 -13.64
CA PRO A 98 4.58 5.29 -13.48
C PRO A 98 4.52 4.81 -12.01
N ARG A 99 4.46 5.78 -11.08
CA ARG A 99 4.26 5.56 -9.64
C ARG A 99 2.85 5.97 -9.25
N ALA A 100 1.91 5.11 -9.56
CA ALA A 100 0.52 5.34 -9.21
C ALA A 100 0.35 5.28 -7.68
N TYR A 101 0.31 6.44 -7.02
CA TYR A 101 -0.03 6.58 -5.61
C TYR A 101 -1.54 6.79 -5.44
N LEU A 102 -2.04 6.58 -4.23
CA LEU A 102 -3.41 6.96 -3.89
C LEU A 102 -3.54 8.48 -3.87
N ALA A 103 -4.62 9.01 -4.43
CA ALA A 103 -4.93 10.43 -4.32
C ALA A 103 -5.12 10.83 -2.85
N GLU A 104 -4.60 11.99 -2.47
CA GLU A 104 -4.82 12.50 -1.11
C GLU A 104 -6.31 12.75 -0.84
N PRO A 105 -6.84 12.41 0.34
CA PRO A 105 -6.15 11.95 1.56
C PRO A 105 -6.20 10.41 1.74
N LEU A 106 -6.24 9.63 0.67
CA LEU A 106 -6.34 8.17 0.76
C LEU A 106 -4.99 7.53 1.07
N CYS A 107 -5.03 6.44 1.84
CA CYS A 107 -3.88 5.62 2.17
C CYS A 107 -4.24 4.13 2.24
N ALA A 108 -3.30 3.26 1.91
CA ALA A 108 -3.36 1.84 2.18
C ALA A 108 -2.92 1.57 3.62
N VAL A 109 -3.82 0.99 4.41
CA VAL A 109 -3.48 0.37 5.69
C VAL A 109 -3.47 -1.12 5.50
N PHE A 110 -2.67 -1.81 6.28
CA PHE A 110 -2.58 -3.23 6.12
C PHE A 110 -3.40 -4.00 7.15
N VAL A 111 -4.04 -5.06 6.70
CA VAL A 111 -4.97 -5.86 7.52
C VAL A 111 -4.61 -7.35 7.56
N ASN A 112 -3.70 -7.79 6.69
CA ASN A 112 -3.15 -9.13 6.70
C ASN A 112 -1.65 -9.08 6.37
N LEU A 113 -0.83 -9.90 7.05
CA LEU A 113 0.62 -9.99 6.87
C LEU A 113 1.03 -10.82 5.63
N ASN A 114 0.10 -11.56 5.04
CA ASN A 114 0.34 -12.34 3.83
C ASN A 114 0.97 -11.47 2.75
N ARG A 115 2.09 -11.93 2.17
CA ARG A 115 2.87 -11.27 1.10
C ARG A 115 3.64 -10.00 1.49
N TRP A 116 3.76 -9.68 2.78
CA TRP A 116 4.71 -8.66 3.24
C TRP A 116 6.04 -9.25 3.69
N GLN A 117 6.02 -10.54 3.97
CA GLN A 117 7.19 -11.38 4.03
C GLN A 117 7.14 -12.12 2.71
N ILE A 118 8.00 -11.73 1.77
CA ILE A 118 8.36 -12.69 0.74
C ILE A 118 9.03 -13.82 1.51
N GLU A 119 8.56 -15.04 1.29
CA GLU A 119 9.16 -16.25 1.88
C GLU A 119 10.67 -16.31 1.58
#